data_AF-A0A924W743-F1
#
_entry.id   AF-A0A924W743-F1
#
_cell.length_a   1.000
_cell.length_b   1.000
_cell.length_c   1.000
_cell.angle_alpha   90.00
_cell.angle_beta   90.00
_cell.angle_gamma   90.00
#
_symmetry.space_group_name_H-M   'P 1'
#
loop_
_entity.id
_entity.type
_entity.pdbx_description
1 polymer ?
#
loop_
_entity_poly.entity_id
_entity_poly.type
_entity_poly.pdbx_seq_one_letter_code
_entity_poly.pdbx_strand_id
1 'polypeptide(L)'
;EGTQGFYVSAEQQLITRGDSEEDLDKGLFVFAKYARGDKDVAECEQSVGLGACLHGTFGDRTDDQAGIFVGWADLSNDPMSGYARDETAIEFFYKVAITPFLSLKPDLQYIINPSGDPGIHDAVVGSIRLELTF
;
A
#
# COMPACT_ATOMS: atom_id res chain seq x y z
N GLU A 1 12.24 26.47 15.47
CA GLU A 1 12.40 25.05 15.82
C GLU A 1 12.20 24.23 14.56
N GLY A 2 12.84 23.06 14.44
CA GLY A 2 12.82 22.26 13.22
C GLY A 2 12.33 20.85 13.52
N THR A 3 11.42 20.37 12.69
CA THR A 3 10.84 19.02 12.73
C THR A 3 11.78 18.03 12.03
N GLN A 4 11.93 16.83 12.58
CA GLN A 4 12.74 15.76 12.00
C GLN A 4 11.95 14.47 11.88
N GLY A 5 12.33 13.63 10.92
CA GLY A 5 11.74 12.31 10.73
C GLY A 5 12.63 11.46 9.84
N PHE A 6 12.31 10.18 9.74
CA PHE A 6 12.99 9.27 8.82
C PHE A 6 12.02 8.24 8.26
N TYR A 7 12.41 7.65 7.14
CA TYR A 7 11.69 6.55 6.54
C TYR A 7 12.67 5.50 6.03
N VAL A 8 12.21 4.26 5.95
CA VAL A 8 12.92 3.13 5.37
C VAL A 8 11.92 2.34 4.54
N SER A 9 12.36 1.88 3.38
CA SER A 9 11.62 0.93 2.56
C SER A 9 12.55 -0.18 2.08
N ALA A 10 12.05 -1.41 2.08
CA ALA A 10 12.74 -2.57 1.53
C ALA A 10 11.77 -3.34 0.64
N GLU A 11 12.27 -3.88 -0.46
CA GLU A 11 11.53 -4.75 -1.38
C GLU A 11 12.44 -5.90 -1.78
N GLN A 12 11.84 -7.08 -1.93
CA GLN A 12 12.55 -8.28 -2.35
C GLN A 12 11.64 -9.16 -3.21
N GLN A 13 12.18 -9.63 -4.34
CA GLN A 13 11.58 -10.72 -5.10
C GLN A 13 11.85 -12.05 -4.38
N LEU A 14 10.80 -12.77 -3.99
CA LEU A 14 10.90 -14.08 -3.34
C LEU A 14 10.76 -15.24 -4.32
N ILE A 15 10.01 -15.03 -5.40
CA ILE A 15 9.73 -16.04 -6.42
C ILE A 15 9.90 -15.38 -7.77
N THR A 16 10.71 -15.98 -8.63
CA THR A 16 10.76 -15.64 -10.07
C THR A 16 9.82 -16.57 -10.81
N ARG A 17 9.09 -16.03 -11.79
CA ARG A 17 8.12 -16.81 -12.59
C ARG A 17 8.52 -16.84 -14.05
N GLY A 18 9.18 -17.93 -14.45
CA GLY A 18 9.65 -18.17 -15.81
C GLY A 18 11.12 -18.57 -15.80
N ASP A 19 11.60 -19.08 -16.93
CA ASP A 19 12.97 -19.62 -17.08
C ASP A 19 13.83 -18.78 -18.04
N SER A 20 13.26 -17.70 -18.59
CA SER A 20 13.95 -16.81 -19.54
C SER A 20 14.46 -15.53 -18.85
N GLU A 21 15.45 -14.86 -19.46
CA GLU A 21 15.93 -13.56 -18.98
C GLU A 21 14.83 -12.48 -19.04
N GLU A 22 13.82 -12.64 -19.90
CA GLU A 22 12.67 -11.74 -20.03
C GLU A 22 11.63 -11.91 -18.91
N ASP A 23 11.79 -12.92 -18.06
CA ASP A 23 10.87 -13.22 -16.94
C ASP A 23 11.44 -12.82 -15.57
N LEU A 24 12.63 -12.23 -15.53
CA LEU A 24 13.32 -11.90 -14.28
C LEU A 24 12.54 -10.89 -13.43
N ASP A 25 11.71 -10.05 -14.03
CA ASP A 25 10.85 -9.09 -13.34
C ASP A 25 9.47 -9.64 -12.95
N LYS A 26 9.18 -10.90 -13.29
CA LYS A 26 7.92 -11.59 -13.00
C LYS A 26 8.03 -12.45 -11.74
N GLY A 27 6.92 -12.56 -11.03
CA GLY A 27 6.78 -13.40 -9.85
C GLY A 27 6.40 -12.59 -8.60
N LEU A 28 6.71 -13.14 -7.42
CA LEU A 28 6.23 -12.61 -6.15
C LEU A 28 7.26 -11.67 -5.52
N PHE A 29 6.87 -10.42 -5.34
CA PHE A 29 7.61 -9.41 -4.61
C PHE A 29 6.94 -9.18 -3.25
N VAL A 30 7.75 -9.00 -2.22
CA VAL A 30 7.29 -8.55 -0.90
C VAL A 30 8.00 -7.26 -0.56
N PHE A 31 7.31 -6.38 0.15
CA PHE A 31 7.86 -5.10 0.55
C PHE A 31 7.41 -4.71 1.94
N ALA A 32 8.26 -3.91 2.59
CA ALA A 32 8.02 -3.32 3.88
C ALA A 32 8.39 -1.84 3.85
N LYS A 33 7.61 -1.04 4.56
CA LYS A 33 7.81 0.40 4.73
C LYS A 33 7.68 0.73 6.20
N TYR A 34 8.55 1.60 6.69
CA TYR A 34 8.45 2.19 8.01
C TYR A 34 8.76 3.68 7.90
N ALA A 35 7.96 4.51 8.55
CA ALA A 35 8.25 5.93 8.69
C ALA A 35 7.97 6.37 10.11
N ARG A 36 8.74 7.37 10.55
CA ARG A 36 8.57 8.01 11.85
C ARG A 36 8.74 9.52 11.72
N GLY A 37 7.77 10.25 12.25
CA GLY A 37 7.78 11.69 12.37
C GLY A 37 8.18 12.16 13.77
N ASP A 38 8.29 13.48 13.91
CA ASP A 38 8.44 14.14 15.20
C ASP A 38 7.10 14.13 15.93
N LYS A 39 7.05 13.44 17.07
CA LYS A 39 5.84 13.29 17.89
C LYS A 39 5.24 14.61 18.38
N ASP A 40 6.04 15.68 18.46
CA ASP A 40 5.56 16.95 19.02
C ASP A 40 4.76 17.77 18.00
N VAL A 41 4.79 17.40 16.71
CA VAL A 41 4.06 18.13 15.65
C VAL A 41 3.36 17.23 14.63
N ALA A 42 3.73 15.96 14.51
CA ALA A 42 3.18 15.06 13.51
C ALA A 42 1.86 14.44 13.99
N GLU A 43 0.82 14.54 13.16
CA GLU A 43 -0.46 13.85 13.38
C GLU A 43 -0.32 12.33 13.34
N CYS A 44 0.62 11.84 12.53
CA CYS A 44 1.02 10.43 12.49
C CYS A 44 2.47 10.32 12.95
N GLU A 45 2.66 9.75 14.15
CA GLU A 45 3.97 9.63 14.77
C GLU A 45 4.80 8.54 14.08
N GLN A 46 4.16 7.43 13.75
CA GLN A 46 4.80 6.26 13.13
C GLN A 46 3.85 5.60 12.15
N SER A 47 4.39 5.03 11.08
CA SER A 47 3.62 4.16 10.20
C SER A 47 4.43 2.94 9.79
N VAL A 48 3.74 1.81 9.69
CA VAL A 48 4.28 0.54 9.21
C VAL A 48 3.43 0.09 8.04
N GLY A 49 4.06 -0.32 6.95
CA GLY A 49 3.39 -0.89 5.79
C GLY A 49 4.03 -2.22 5.41
N LEU A 50 3.23 -3.24 5.15
CA LEU A 50 3.68 -4.53 4.64
C LEU A 50 2.81 -4.93 3.46
N GLY A 51 3.42 -5.45 2.40
CA GLY A 51 2.65 -5.89 1.24
C GLY A 51 3.36 -6.91 0.38
N ALA A 52 2.59 -7.46 -0.54
CA ALA A 52 3.08 -8.35 -1.57
C ALA A 52 2.43 -8.00 -2.91
N CYS A 53 3.20 -8.14 -3.98
CA CYS A 53 2.75 -7.91 -5.35
C CYS A 53 3.20 -9.09 -6.22
N LEU A 54 2.26 -9.69 -6.94
CA LEU A 54 2.52 -10.69 -7.96
C LEU A 54 2.55 -10.00 -9.32
N HIS A 55 3.71 -10.01 -9.99
CA HIS A 55 3.87 -9.58 -11.38
C HIS A 55 3.73 -10.80 -12.29
N GLY A 56 2.84 -10.72 -13.29
CA GLY A 56 2.50 -11.86 -14.14
C GLY A 56 1.65 -12.89 -13.39
N THR A 57 0.34 -12.85 -13.60
CA THR A 57 -0.63 -13.55 -12.73
C THR A 57 -0.95 -14.97 -13.19
N PHE A 58 -1.91 -15.18 -14.08
CA PHE A 58 -2.35 -16.50 -14.54
C PHE A 58 -2.50 -16.56 -16.07
N GLY A 59 -2.31 -17.76 -16.64
CA GLY A 59 -2.37 -17.96 -18.09
C GLY A 59 -1.44 -17.00 -18.84
N ASP A 60 -1.97 -16.36 -19.86
CA ASP A 60 -1.26 -15.40 -20.72
C ASP A 60 -1.23 -13.97 -20.15
N ARG A 61 -1.66 -13.75 -18.91
CA ARG A 61 -1.68 -12.43 -18.25
C ARG A 61 -0.32 -12.11 -17.62
N THR A 62 0.71 -12.06 -18.45
CA THR A 62 2.11 -11.83 -18.03
C THR A 62 2.37 -10.42 -17.53
N ASP A 63 1.55 -9.46 -17.96
CA ASP A 63 1.74 -8.03 -17.66
C ASP A 63 0.77 -7.51 -16.59
N ASP A 64 -0.11 -8.39 -16.09
CA ASP A 64 -1.03 -8.07 -14.99
C ASP A 64 -0.30 -8.10 -13.65
N GLN A 65 -0.83 -7.33 -12.69
CA GLN A 65 -0.34 -7.34 -11.33
C GLN A 65 -1.49 -7.55 -10.35
N ALA A 66 -1.25 -8.32 -9.29
CA ALA A 66 -2.18 -8.46 -8.18
C ALA A 66 -1.44 -8.20 -6.87
N GLY A 67 -2.05 -7.47 -5.94
CA GLY A 67 -1.36 -7.13 -4.71
C GLY A 67 -2.27 -7.02 -3.50
N ILE A 68 -1.63 -7.16 -2.34
CA ILE A 68 -2.19 -6.91 -1.02
C ILE A 68 -1.24 -5.99 -0.26
N PHE A 69 -1.81 -5.06 0.51
CA PHE A 69 -1.06 -4.20 1.40
C PHE A 69 -1.80 -4.04 2.73
N VAL A 70 -1.05 -3.97 3.82
CA VAL A 70 -1.54 -3.62 5.15
C VAL A 70 -0.71 -2.45 5.64
N GLY A 71 -1.37 -1.32 5.88
CA GLY A 71 -0.78 -0.14 6.48
C GLY A 71 -1.37 0.10 7.88
N TRP A 72 -0.51 0.38 8.84
CA TRP A 72 -0.88 0.85 10.18
C TRP A 72 -0.26 2.22 10.41
N ALA A 73 -1.06 3.14 10.97
CA ALA A 73 -0.67 4.50 11.31
C ALA A 73 -0.90 4.73 12.80
N ASP A 74 0.19 4.95 13.54
CA ASP A 74 0.22 5.43 14.92
C ASP A 74 -0.16 6.90 14.91
N LEU A 75 -1.38 7.20 15.36
CA LEU A 75 -1.88 8.58 15.38
C LEU A 75 -1.50 9.26 16.70
N SER A 76 -1.30 10.57 16.65
CA SER A 76 -0.77 11.34 17.78
C SER A 76 -1.61 11.14 19.04
N ASN A 77 -0.92 10.81 20.14
CA ASN A 77 -1.52 10.64 21.46
C ASN A 77 -1.70 11.97 22.23
N ASP A 78 -1.41 13.12 21.61
CA ASP A 78 -1.71 14.43 22.20
C ASP A 78 -3.22 14.55 22.45
N PRO A 79 -3.69 14.82 23.68
CA PRO A 79 -5.11 15.00 23.95
C PRO A 79 -5.80 16.08 23.10
N MET A 80 -5.04 17.01 22.52
CA MET A 80 -5.52 18.07 21.63
C MET A 80 -5.59 17.64 20.15
N SER A 81 -5.05 16.47 19.78
CA SER A 81 -5.04 15.96 18.40
C SER A 81 -6.43 15.52 17.91
N GLY A 82 -7.30 15.12 18.84
CA GLY A 82 -8.63 14.61 18.53
C GLY A 82 -8.66 13.13 18.12
N TYR A 83 -7.52 12.46 18.05
CA TYR A 83 -7.45 11.01 17.78
C TYR A 83 -7.70 10.20 19.03
N ALA A 84 -8.45 9.11 18.91
CA ALA A 84 -8.71 8.17 20.01
C ALA A 84 -8.12 6.78 19.77
N ARG A 85 -7.74 6.47 18.52
CA ARG A 85 -7.27 5.15 18.07
C ARG A 85 -6.34 5.30 16.88
N ASP A 86 -5.50 4.29 16.67
CA ASP A 86 -4.71 4.14 15.45
C ASP A 86 -5.58 3.64 14.29
N GLU A 87 -5.18 4.02 13.08
CA GLU A 87 -5.82 3.61 11.84
C GLU A 87 -5.09 2.43 11.22
N THR A 88 -5.84 1.46 10.68
CA THR A 88 -5.28 0.38 9.85
C THR A 88 -6.04 0.30 8.53
N ALA A 89 -5.31 0.27 7.42
CA ALA A 89 -5.87 0.10 6.09
C ALA A 89 -5.36 -1.21 5.46
N ILE A 90 -6.27 -2.03 4.97
CA ILE A 90 -5.96 -3.26 4.22
C ILE A 90 -6.43 -3.04 2.78
N GLU A 91 -5.51 -3.08 1.82
CA GLU A 91 -5.79 -2.91 0.40
C GLU A 91 -5.60 -4.22 -0.36
N PHE A 92 -6.50 -4.49 -1.30
CA PHE A 92 -6.33 -5.47 -2.36
C PHE A 92 -6.52 -4.80 -3.71
N PHE A 93 -5.68 -5.13 -4.68
CA PHE A 93 -5.86 -4.62 -6.04
C PHE A 93 -5.57 -5.67 -7.11
N TYR A 94 -6.12 -5.45 -8.30
CA TYR A 94 -5.75 -6.16 -9.51
C TYR A 94 -5.58 -5.16 -10.66
N LYS A 95 -4.37 -5.06 -11.21
CA LYS A 95 -4.06 -4.25 -12.39
C LYS A 95 -4.14 -5.14 -13.63
N VAL A 96 -5.07 -4.78 -14.51
CA VAL A 96 -5.27 -5.36 -15.83
C VAL A 96 -4.50 -4.52 -16.85
N ALA A 97 -3.43 -5.06 -17.43
CA ALA A 97 -2.79 -4.50 -18.61
C ALA A 97 -3.67 -4.81 -19.83
N ILE A 98 -4.28 -3.78 -20.42
CA ILE A 98 -5.19 -3.92 -21.56
C ILE A 98 -4.38 -3.82 -22.86
N THR A 99 -3.50 -2.83 -22.93
CA THR A 99 -2.49 -2.64 -24.00
C THR A 99 -1.18 -2.17 -23.35
N PRO A 100 -0.05 -2.12 -24.08
CA PRO A 100 1.20 -1.61 -23.54
C PRO A 100 1.15 -0.16 -23.03
N PHE A 101 0.13 0.61 -23.42
CA PHE A 101 -0.05 2.01 -23.02
C PHE A 101 -1.28 2.25 -22.16
N LEU A 102 -2.11 1.23 -21.88
CA LEU A 102 -3.37 1.36 -21.17
C LEU A 102 -3.54 0.25 -20.13
N SER A 103 -3.81 0.64 -18.89
CA SER A 103 -4.19 -0.30 -17.85
C SER A 103 -5.31 0.23 -16.94
N LEU A 104 -6.04 -0.71 -16.34
CA LEU A 104 -7.05 -0.45 -15.31
C LEU A 104 -6.68 -1.19 -14.04
N LYS A 105 -6.76 -0.52 -12.91
CA LYS A 105 -6.50 -1.08 -11.59
C LYS A 105 -7.68 -0.80 -10.66
N PRO A 106 -8.69 -1.69 -10.61
CA PRO A 106 -9.60 -1.75 -9.47
C PRO A 106 -8.85 -2.07 -8.17
N ASP A 107 -9.23 -1.40 -7.09
CA ASP A 107 -8.77 -1.67 -5.73
C ASP A 107 -9.90 -1.58 -4.72
N LEU A 108 -9.74 -2.32 -3.63
CA LEU A 108 -10.65 -2.36 -2.49
C LEU A 108 -9.84 -2.18 -1.20
N GLN A 109 -10.27 -1.26 -0.36
CA GLN A 109 -9.65 -0.94 0.91
C GLN A 109 -10.64 -1.16 2.05
N TYR A 110 -10.21 -1.86 3.10
CA TYR A 110 -10.92 -1.92 4.37
C TYR A 110 -10.13 -1.12 5.40
N ILE A 111 -10.77 -0.09 5.96
CA ILE A 111 -10.16 0.88 6.87
C ILE A 111 -10.80 0.71 8.24
N ILE A 112 -9.97 0.40 9.23
CA ILE A 112 -10.34 0.20 10.64
C ILE A 112 -9.98 1.47 11.41
N ASN A 113 -10.94 1.97 12.20
CA ASN A 113 -10.88 3.27 12.88
C ASN A 113 -10.48 4.45 11.96
N PRO A 114 -11.28 4.76 10.92
CA PRO A 114 -10.94 5.86 10.02
C PRO A 114 -10.73 7.18 10.75
N SER A 115 -9.64 7.88 10.42
CA SER A 115 -9.20 9.13 11.04
C SER A 115 -9.02 9.06 12.57
N GLY A 116 -8.88 7.86 13.14
CA GLY A 116 -8.80 7.66 14.59
C GLY A 116 -10.05 8.11 15.37
N ASP A 117 -11.17 8.38 14.70
CA ASP A 117 -12.39 8.92 15.30
C ASP A 117 -13.34 7.76 15.71
N PRO A 118 -13.68 7.62 17.01
CA PRO A 118 -14.55 6.55 17.48
C PRO A 118 -16.02 6.69 17.03
N GLY A 119 -16.41 7.87 16.54
CA GLY A 119 -17.72 8.13 15.94
C GLY A 119 -17.83 7.66 14.49
N ILE A 120 -16.71 7.31 13.85
CA ILE A 120 -16.67 6.78 12.49
C ILE A 120 -16.52 5.26 12.56
N HIS A 121 -17.46 4.55 11.92
CA HIS A 121 -17.36 3.10 11.78
C HIS A 121 -16.32 2.72 10.73
N ASP A 122 -15.79 1.50 10.84
CA ASP A 122 -14.92 0.92 9.82
C ASP A 122 -15.54 1.05 8.42
N ALA A 123 -14.70 1.33 7.44
CA ALA A 123 -15.11 1.66 6.09
C ALA A 123 -14.58 0.67 5.07
N VAL A 124 -15.40 0.39 4.04
CA VAL A 124 -14.96 -0.27 2.82
C VAL A 124 -15.00 0.74 1.69
N VAL A 125 -13.87 0.96 1.04
CA VAL A 125 -13.70 1.92 -0.05
C VAL A 125 -13.28 1.15 -1.30
N GLY A 126 -13.96 1.40 -2.42
CA GLY A 126 -13.57 0.85 -3.72
C GLY A 126 -13.19 1.97 -4.67
N SER A 127 -12.10 1.79 -5.41
CA SER A 127 -11.69 2.70 -6.49
C SER A 127 -11.24 1.96 -7.74
N ILE A 128 -11.16 2.72 -8.83
CA ILE A 128 -10.62 2.27 -10.11
C ILE A 128 -9.65 3.34 -10.58
N ARG A 129 -8.41 2.92 -10.85
CA ARG A 129 -7.37 3.77 -11.45
C ARG A 129 -7.20 3.41 -12.93
N LEU A 130 -7.20 4.43 -13.77
CA LEU A 130 -6.81 4.35 -15.19
C LEU A 130 -5.37 4.86 -15.33
N GLU A 131 -4.50 4.11 -15.99
CA GLU A 131 -3.13 4.54 -16.28
C GLU A 131 -2.90 4.53 -17.80
N LEU A 132 -2.37 5.65 -18.31
CA LEU A 132 -2.01 5.86 -19.71
C LEU A 132 -0.53 6.24 -19.82
N THR A 133 0.20 5.66 -20.77
CA THR A 133 1.61 5.97 -21.06
C THR A 133 1.75 6.42 -22.52
N PHE A 134 2.49 7.51 -22.77
CA PHE A 134 2.63 8.15 -24.09
C PHE A 134 4.08 8.19 -24.56
#